data_AF-A0AA96TQF2-F1
#
_entry.id   AF-A0AA96TQF2-F1
#
_cell.length_a   1.000
_cell.length_b   1.000
_cell.length_c   1.000
_cell.angle_alpha   90.00
_cell.angle_beta   90.00
_cell.angle_gamma   90.00
#
_symmetry.space_group_name_H-M   'P 1'
#
loop_
_entity.id
_entity.type
_entity.pdbx_description
1 polymer ?
#
loop_
_entity_poly.entity_id
_entity_poly.type
_entity_poly.pdbx_seq_one_letter_code
_entity_poly.pdbx_strand_id
1 'polypeptide(L)'
;MPRHDVFGDISIVRVHEDALHRDDIVLLAPEPRRVLSLCRFGGLSVAEIAAHLRLPVTAVKVLLCDLLDSGHIIAIEPITPMPRVSPDILERVLHGLRRL
;
A
#
# COMPACT_ATOMS: atom_id res chain seq x y z
N MET A 1 -18.51 8.09 6.12
CA MET A 1 -18.73 7.64 4.73
C MET A 1 -17.57 6.73 4.34
N PRO A 2 -17.79 5.56 3.73
CA PRO A 2 -16.71 4.60 3.52
C PRO A 2 -15.88 5.03 2.31
N ARG A 3 -14.77 5.74 2.57
CA ARG A 3 -13.73 6.10 1.58
C ARG A 3 -12.87 4.88 1.13
N HIS A 4 -13.32 3.65 1.40
CA HIS A 4 -12.52 2.44 1.20
C HIS A 4 -12.40 1.97 -0.26
N ASP A 5 -13.08 2.63 -1.19
CA ASP A 5 -13.12 2.25 -2.61
C ASP A 5 -12.03 2.92 -3.46
N VAL A 6 -11.21 3.79 -2.87
CA VAL A 6 -10.12 4.49 -3.58
C VAL A 6 -8.92 3.57 -3.85
N PHE A 7 -8.75 2.54 -3.00
CA PHE A 7 -7.70 1.56 -3.15
C PHE A 7 -8.32 0.18 -3.34
N GLY A 8 -8.20 -0.36 -4.55
CA GLY A 8 -8.48 -1.76 -4.83
C GLY A 8 -7.50 -2.71 -4.11
N ASP A 9 -7.75 -4.02 -4.21
CA ASP A 9 -6.94 -5.05 -3.52
C ASP A 9 -5.47 -5.10 -4.01
N ILE A 10 -5.19 -4.55 -5.20
CA ILE A 10 -3.88 -4.59 -5.87
C ILE A 10 -3.32 -3.19 -6.17
N SER A 11 -3.88 -2.13 -5.59
CA SER A 11 -3.39 -0.77 -5.83
C SER A 11 -1.95 -0.61 -5.35
N ILE A 12 -1.11 -0.04 -6.21
CA ILE A 12 0.30 0.27 -5.91
C ILE A 12 0.41 1.71 -5.44
N VAL A 13 0.98 1.90 -4.27
CA VAL A 13 1.24 3.20 -3.65
C VAL A 13 2.68 3.62 -3.94
N ARG A 14 2.86 4.80 -4.50
CA ARG A 14 4.18 5.44 -4.68
C ARG A 14 4.21 6.79 -3.98
N VAL A 15 5.39 7.21 -3.55
CA VAL A 15 5.61 8.59 -3.08
C VAL A 15 5.60 9.53 -4.30
N HIS A 16 4.94 10.69 -4.17
CA HIS A 16 4.97 11.73 -5.18
C HIS A 16 6.34 12.44 -5.13
N GLU A 17 7.04 12.59 -6.26
CA GLU A 17 8.41 13.13 -6.28
C GLU A 17 8.46 14.60 -5.79
N ASP A 18 7.42 15.39 -6.07
CA ASP A 18 7.29 16.78 -5.61
C ASP A 18 6.73 16.96 -4.19
N ALA A 19 6.29 15.90 -3.50
CA ALA A 19 5.72 16.02 -2.15
C ALA A 19 6.75 16.17 -1.03
N LEU A 20 8.03 16.25 -1.40
CA LEU A 20 9.15 16.40 -0.46
C LEU A 20 9.42 17.87 -0.14
N HIS A 21 8.42 18.62 0.32
CA HIS A 21 8.73 19.68 1.28
C HIS A 21 9.09 18.99 2.59
N ARG A 22 10.40 18.85 2.82
CA ARG A 22 11.00 18.05 3.91
C ARG A 22 10.43 18.40 5.29
N ASP A 23 9.96 19.63 5.48
CA ASP A 23 9.40 20.12 6.74
C ASP A 23 8.02 19.53 7.07
N ASP A 24 7.18 19.26 6.06
CA ASP A 24 5.84 18.68 6.27
C ASP A 24 5.91 17.23 6.73
N ILE A 25 6.89 16.48 6.19
CA ILE A 25 7.15 15.10 6.60
C ILE A 25 7.59 15.04 8.07
N VAL A 26 8.28 16.07 8.56
CA VAL A 26 8.75 16.12 9.95
C VAL A 26 7.61 16.37 10.95
N LEU A 27 6.45 16.84 10.49
CA LEU A 27 5.27 17.11 11.32
C LEU A 27 4.24 15.97 11.30
N LEU A 28 4.35 15.01 10.37
CA LEU A 28 3.47 13.84 10.28
C LEU A 28 3.54 12.95 11.53
N ALA A 29 2.44 12.26 11.84
CA ALA A 29 2.44 11.15 12.80
C ALA A 29 3.45 10.04 12.37
N PRO A 30 3.94 9.21 13.31
CA PRO A 30 4.98 8.23 13.01
C PRO A 30 4.55 7.18 11.97
N GLU A 31 3.27 6.83 11.92
CA GLU A 31 2.73 5.86 10.98
C GLU A 31 2.75 6.37 9.52
N PRO A 32 2.23 7.58 9.18
CA PRO A 32 2.39 8.14 7.84
C PRO A 32 3.83 8.30 7.38
N ARG A 33 4.76 8.71 8.27
CA ARG A 33 6.18 8.77 7.91
C ARG A 33 6.76 7.41 7.57
N ARG A 34 6.31 6.37 8.26
CA ARG A 34 6.75 5.00 8.02
C ARG A 34 6.26 4.48 6.67
N VAL A 35 5.03 4.84 6.26
CA VAL A 35 4.54 4.57 4.89
C VAL A 35 5.45 5.20 3.85
N LEU A 36 5.74 6.50 3.96
CA LEU A 36 6.61 7.20 3.02
C LEU A 36 8.02 6.60 2.97
N SER A 37 8.54 6.16 4.12
CA SER A 37 9.84 5.49 4.21
C SER A 37 9.85 4.14 3.49
N LEU A 38 8.75 3.37 3.58
CA LEU A 38 8.60 2.07 2.91
C LEU A 38 8.52 2.23 1.39
N CYS A 39 7.77 3.23 0.91
CA CYS A 39 7.58 3.49 -0.52
C CYS A 39 8.74 4.27 -1.17
N ARG A 40 9.80 4.61 -0.42
CA ARG A 40 10.93 5.43 -0.91
C ARG A 40 11.71 4.75 -2.04
N PHE A 41 11.82 3.42 -2.02
CA PHE A 41 12.61 2.65 -2.98
C PHE A 41 11.79 2.07 -4.14
N GLY A 42 10.49 2.34 -4.17
CA GLY A 42 9.58 1.79 -5.17
C GLY A 42 8.13 1.79 -4.71
N GLY A 43 7.22 1.48 -5.64
CA GLY A 43 5.82 1.32 -5.30
C GLY A 43 5.55 0.03 -4.54
N LEU A 44 4.70 0.09 -3.52
CA LEU A 44 4.26 -1.07 -2.74
C LEU A 44 2.74 -1.21 -2.82
N SER A 45 2.24 -2.43 -2.85
CA SER A 45 0.81 -2.67 -2.71
C SER A 45 0.31 -2.32 -1.31
N VAL A 46 -0.99 -2.03 -1.18
CA VAL A 46 -1.62 -1.76 0.12
C VAL A 46 -1.44 -2.93 1.09
N ALA A 47 -1.49 -4.17 0.59
CA ALA A 47 -1.28 -5.37 1.39
C ALA A 47 0.15 -5.47 1.94
N GLU A 48 1.16 -5.14 1.12
CA GLU A 48 2.56 -5.12 1.55
C GLU A 48 2.79 -4.04 2.62
N ILE A 49 2.24 -2.84 2.44
CA ILE A 49 2.32 -1.76 3.44
C ILE A 49 1.69 -2.22 4.75
N ALA A 50 0.51 -2.85 4.70
CA ALA A 50 -0.17 -3.37 5.89
C ALA A 50 0.65 -4.44 6.62
N ALA A 51 1.26 -5.36 5.88
CA ALA A 51 2.15 -6.37 6.44
C ALA A 51 3.38 -5.75 7.12
N HIS A 52 4.00 -4.74 6.49
CA HIS A 52 5.16 -4.04 7.06
C HIS A 52 4.82 -3.23 8.31
N LEU A 53 3.65 -2.61 8.36
CA LEU A 53 3.17 -1.85 9.51
C LEU A 53 2.56 -2.72 10.61
N ARG A 54 2.25 -3.99 10.31
CA ARG A 54 1.49 -4.91 11.18
C ARG A 54 0.15 -4.32 11.62
N LEU A 55 -0.51 -3.62 10.70
CA LEU A 55 -1.83 -3.02 10.90
C LEU A 55 -2.87 -3.69 9.99
N PRO A 56 -4.15 -3.73 10.39
CA PRO A 56 -5.22 -4.18 9.50
C PRO A 56 -5.25 -3.36 8.21
N VAL A 57 -5.52 -4.01 7.08
CA VAL A 57 -5.60 -3.37 5.75
C VAL A 57 -6.55 -2.17 5.77
N THR A 58 -7.68 -2.28 6.46
CA THR A 58 -8.66 -1.19 6.61
C THR A 58 -8.07 0.05 7.27
N ALA A 59 -7.26 -0.11 8.33
CA ALA A 59 -6.62 1.01 9.01
C ALA A 59 -5.56 1.68 8.12
N VAL A 60 -4.82 0.87 7.36
CA VAL A 60 -3.82 1.36 6.40
C VAL A 60 -4.49 2.11 5.26
N LYS A 61 -5.61 1.64 4.72
CA LYS A 61 -6.38 2.36 3.69
C LYS A 61 -6.80 3.76 4.16
N VAL A 62 -7.25 3.91 5.41
CA VAL A 62 -7.58 5.25 5.97
C VAL A 62 -6.36 6.16 5.96
N LEU A 63 -5.23 5.66 6.44
CA LEU A 63 -3.97 6.39 6.51
C LEU A 63 -3.47 6.80 5.11
N LEU A 64 -3.60 5.89 4.14
CA LEU A 64 -3.26 6.16 2.74
C LEU A 64 -4.20 7.20 2.12
N CYS A 65 -5.50 7.21 2.45
CA CYS A 65 -6.39 8.27 2.00
C CYS A 65 -5.93 9.64 2.48
N ASP A 66 -5.50 9.77 3.74
CA ASP A 66 -5.00 11.05 4.27
C ASP A 66 -3.71 11.49 3.55
N LEU A 67 -2.80 10.55 3.25
CA LEU A 67 -1.58 10.82 2.49
C LEU A 67 -1.87 11.15 1.01
N LEU A 68 -2.89 10.55 0.43
CA LEU A 68 -3.33 10.84 -0.94
C LEU A 68 -3.97 12.22 -1.04
N ASP A 69 -4.88 12.54 -0.11
CA ASP A 69 -5.58 13.82 -0.03
C ASP A 69 -4.61 14.99 0.22
N SER A 70 -3.53 14.74 0.96
CA SER A 70 -2.44 15.70 1.20
C SER A 70 -1.36 15.72 0.11
N GLY A 71 -1.49 14.90 -0.94
CA GLY A 71 -0.59 14.90 -2.10
C GLY A 71 0.75 14.20 -1.87
N HIS A 72 0.95 13.50 -0.76
CA HIS A 72 2.22 12.85 -0.44
C HIS A 72 2.46 11.55 -1.22
N ILE A 73 1.40 10.92 -1.68
CA ILE A 73 1.45 9.68 -2.43
C ILE A 73 0.57 9.75 -3.67
N ILE A 74 0.81 8.83 -4.60
CA ILE A 74 -0.11 8.51 -5.69
C ILE A 74 -0.48 7.03 -5.61
N ALA A 75 -1.73 6.74 -5.97
CA ALA A 75 -2.23 5.39 -6.14
C ALA A 75 -2.29 5.07 -7.62
N ILE A 76 -1.67 3.97 -8.02
CA ILE A 76 -1.69 3.48 -9.40
C ILE A 76 -2.46 2.17 -9.40
N GLU A 77 -3.51 2.11 -10.22
CA GLU A 77 -4.18 0.87 -10.52
C GLU A 77 -3.47 0.13 -11.66
N PRO A 78 -3.27 -1.19 -11.54
CA PRO A 78 -2.76 -1.99 -12.65
C PRO A 78 -3.67 -1.87 -13.87
N ILE A 79 -3.10 -1.45 -15.00
CA ILE A 79 -3.81 -1.21 -16.27
C ILE A 79 -4.40 -2.52 -16.84
N THR A 80 -3.89 -3.66 -16.40
CA THR A 80 -4.36 -4.98 -16.82
C THR A 80 -5.11 -5.64 -15.66
N PRO A 81 -6.39 -6.03 -15.84
CA PRO A 81 -7.05 -6.91 -14.88
C PRO A 81 -6.28 -8.23 -14.87
N MET A 82 -5.51 -8.45 -13.81
CA MET A 82 -4.79 -9.71 -13.64
C MET A 82 -5.84 -10.82 -13.46
N PRO A 83 -5.76 -11.94 -14.20
CA PRO A 83 -6.66 -13.06 -13.96
C PRO A 83 -6.60 -13.42 -12.48
N ARG A 84 -7.75 -13.47 -11.81
CA ARG A 84 -7.79 -13.93 -10.42
C ARG A 84 -7.21 -15.33 -10.38
N VAL A 85 -6.04 -15.48 -9.75
CA VAL A 85 -5.45 -16.80 -9.52
C VAL A 85 -6.37 -17.52 -8.55
N SER A 86 -6.80 -18.73 -8.93
CA SER A 86 -7.76 -19.46 -8.13
C SER A 86 -7.12 -19.93 -6.81
N PRO A 87 -7.84 -19.90 -5.68
CA PRO A 87 -7.28 -20.15 -4.35
C PRO A 87 -6.58 -21.51 -4.23
N ASP A 88 -7.08 -22.52 -4.95
CA ASP A 88 -6.50 -23.86 -5.01
C ASP A 88 -5.06 -23.86 -5.56
N ILE A 89 -4.75 -22.97 -6.52
CA ILE A 89 -3.40 -22.83 -7.04
C ILE A 89 -2.49 -22.21 -5.97
N LEU A 90 -2.96 -21.17 -5.27
CA LEU A 90 -2.19 -20.54 -4.19
C LEU A 90 -1.95 -21.51 -3.04
N GLU A 91 -2.94 -22.32 -2.66
CA GLU A 91 -2.80 -23.34 -1.62
C GLU A 91 -1.75 -24.39 -2.00
N ARG A 92 -1.78 -24.88 -3.26
CA ARG A 92 -0.77 -25.83 -3.76
C ARG A 92 0.63 -25.24 -3.74
N VAL A 93 0.79 -23.99 -4.17
CA VAL A 93 2.09 -23.29 -4.14
C VAL A 93 2.58 -23.10 -2.71
N LEU A 94 1.73 -22.59 -1.82
CA LEU A 94 2.06 -22.37 -0.41
C LEU A 94 2.51 -23.67 0.26
N HIS A 95 1.80 -24.76 -0.01
CA HIS A 95 2.13 -26.06 0.53
C HIS A 95 3.43 -26.63 -0.05
N GLY A 96 3.73 -26.36 -1.33
CA GLY A 96 5.03 -26.65 -1.93
C GLY A 96 6.17 -25.86 -1.27
N LEU A 97 6.02 -24.54 -1.09
CA LEU A 97 7.03 -23.68 -0.48
C LEU A 97 7.33 -24.02 0.98
N ARG A 98 6.34 -24.52 1.74
CA ARG A 98 6.52 -24.94 3.15
C ARG A 98 7.18 -26.30 3.32
N ARG A 99 7.35 -27.06 2.24
CA ARG A 99 7.97 -28.40 2.23
C ARG A 99 9.42 -28.39 1.75
N LEU A 100 9.99 -27.21 1.54
CA LEU A 100 11.40 -26.98 1.19
C LEU A 100 12.23 -26.65 2.43
#